data_AF-A0A6I1E2W5-F1
#
_entry.id   AF-A0A6I1E2W5-F1
#
_cell.length_a   1.000
_cell.length_b   1.000
_cell.length_c   1.000
_cell.angle_alpha   90.00
_cell.angle_beta   90.00
_cell.angle_gamma   90.00
#
_symmetry.space_group_name_H-M   'P 1'
#
loop_
_entity.id
_entity.type
_entity.pdbx_description
1 polymer ?
#
loop_
_entity_poly.entity_id
_entity_poly.type
_entity_poly.pdbx_seq_one_letter_code
_entity_poly.pdbx_strand_id
1 'polypeptide(L)'
;CGVKGILPGTYCEPKVTTVGSQDTTGAMTRDEVKELASLKFDAPFVLQSFCHTAAYPKPSDVSLHATLPGFITQRGGVALHPGDGVIHTWLNRMGLPDTLGTGGD
;
A
#
# COMPACT_ATOMS: atom_id res chain seq x y z
N CYS A 1 -17.93 -5.62 7.61
CA CYS A 1 -18.64 -6.38 8.64
C CYS A 1 -20.05 -6.84 8.26
N GLY A 2 -20.66 -6.36 7.15
CA GLY A 2 -21.96 -6.90 6.69
C GLY A 2 -23.17 -6.53 7.56
N VAL A 3 -23.04 -5.54 8.44
CA VAL A 3 -24.08 -5.07 9.36
C VAL A 3 -24.37 -3.59 9.12
N LYS A 4 -25.50 -3.08 9.62
CA LYS A 4 -25.94 -1.69 9.42
C LYS A 4 -25.07 -0.63 10.12
N GLY A 5 -24.35 -1.02 11.18
CA GLY A 5 -23.50 -0.11 11.95
C GLY A 5 -22.74 -0.85 13.05
N ILE A 6 -21.70 -0.23 13.57
CA ILE A 6 -20.86 -0.74 14.67
C ILE A 6 -20.86 0.30 15.79
N LEU A 7 -21.19 -0.10 17.02
CA LEU A 7 -21.16 0.80 18.17
C LEU A 7 -19.73 0.98 18.71
N PRO A 8 -19.39 2.15 19.29
CA PRO A 8 -18.09 2.36 19.91
C PRO A 8 -17.71 1.26 20.90
N GLY A 9 -16.47 0.78 20.84
CA GLY A 9 -15.96 -0.30 21.69
C GLY A 9 -16.26 -1.72 21.18
N THR A 10 -17.02 -1.87 20.10
CA THR A 10 -17.32 -3.19 19.51
C THR A 10 -16.17 -3.67 18.62
N TYR A 11 -15.65 -4.89 18.87
CA TYR A 11 -14.71 -5.54 17.95
C TYR A 11 -15.38 -5.87 16.62
N CYS A 12 -14.69 -5.62 15.50
CA CYS A 12 -15.16 -6.04 14.20
C CYS A 12 -14.02 -6.21 13.19
N GLU A 13 -14.27 -6.99 12.12
CA GLU A 13 -13.34 -7.23 11.01
C GLU A 13 -13.92 -6.60 9.72
N PRO A 14 -13.60 -5.32 9.44
CA PRO A 14 -14.06 -4.67 8.22
C PRO A 14 -13.33 -5.22 6.99
N LYS A 15 -14.05 -5.26 5.86
CA LYS A 15 -13.42 -5.55 4.57
C LYS A 15 -12.63 -4.32 4.14
N VAL A 16 -11.32 -4.48 3.97
CA VAL A 16 -10.43 -3.45 3.43
C VAL A 16 -10.49 -3.49 1.90
N THR A 17 -10.82 -2.36 1.28
CA THR A 17 -10.93 -2.22 -0.19
C THR A 17 -9.71 -1.60 -0.83
N THR A 18 -9.06 -0.65 -0.14
CA THR A 18 -7.93 0.14 -0.62
C THR A 18 -6.80 0.11 0.41
N VAL A 19 -5.58 -0.23 -0.02
CA VAL A 19 -4.37 -0.25 0.82
C VAL A 19 -3.27 0.64 0.22
N GLY A 20 -2.73 1.56 1.02
CA GLY A 20 -1.59 2.40 0.65
C GLY A 20 -0.25 1.89 1.21
N SER A 21 0.82 2.03 0.44
CA SER A 21 2.21 1.79 0.86
C SER A 21 3.16 2.77 0.19
N GLN A 22 4.10 3.34 0.94
CA GLN A 22 5.11 4.29 0.44
C GLN A 22 6.53 3.77 0.67
N ASP A 23 7.53 4.43 0.12
CA ASP A 23 8.90 3.94 -0.06
C ASP A 23 9.77 3.90 1.20
N THR A 24 9.42 4.59 2.28
CA THR A 24 10.10 4.48 3.60
C THR A 24 9.56 3.33 4.45
N THR A 25 8.28 2.96 4.31
CA THR A 25 7.69 1.81 5.02
C THR A 25 7.59 0.56 4.16
N GLY A 26 7.57 0.70 2.83
CA GLY A 26 7.31 -0.37 1.87
C GLY A 26 8.36 -1.48 1.88
N ALA A 27 9.61 -1.18 2.20
CA ALA A 27 10.64 -2.20 2.40
C ALA A 27 10.32 -3.11 3.60
N MET A 28 9.87 -2.53 4.71
CA MET A 28 9.44 -3.28 5.90
C MET A 28 8.15 -4.05 5.61
N THR A 29 7.15 -3.41 4.99
CA THR A 29 5.91 -4.08 4.57
C THR A 29 6.17 -5.27 3.66
N ARG A 30 7.11 -5.15 2.70
CA ARG A 30 7.54 -6.27 1.85
C ARG A 30 8.05 -7.44 2.67
N ASP A 31 8.86 -7.17 3.69
CA ASP A 31 9.49 -8.21 4.49
C ASP A 31 8.45 -8.91 5.39
N GLU A 32 7.50 -8.17 5.97
CA GLU A 32 6.33 -8.73 6.66
C GLU A 32 5.46 -9.60 5.73
N VAL A 33 5.21 -9.14 4.50
CA VAL A 33 4.44 -9.90 3.49
C VAL A 33 5.14 -11.22 3.12
N LYS A 34 6.49 -11.24 3.09
CA LYS A 34 7.25 -12.48 2.87
C LYS A 34 7.16 -13.40 4.08
N GLU A 35 7.26 -12.88 5.30
CA GLU A 35 7.15 -13.66 6.53
C GLU A 35 5.79 -14.34 6.65
N LEU A 36 4.73 -13.63 6.26
CA LEU A 36 3.36 -14.16 6.15
C LEU A 36 3.14 -15.12 4.97
N ALA A 37 4.19 -15.43 4.19
CA ALA A 37 4.13 -16.26 2.98
C ALA A 37 3.06 -15.83 1.97
N SER A 38 2.74 -14.51 1.92
CA SER A 38 1.72 -13.99 1.03
C SER A 38 2.25 -13.91 -0.41
N LEU A 39 1.62 -14.70 -1.29
CA LEU A 39 1.92 -14.76 -2.72
C LEU A 39 1.05 -13.80 -3.55
N LYS A 40 -0.02 -13.26 -2.97
CA LYS A 40 -0.94 -12.31 -3.60
C LYS A 40 -1.60 -11.42 -2.55
N PHE A 41 -1.99 -10.22 -2.95
CA PHE A 41 -2.85 -9.37 -2.13
C PHE A 41 -4.32 -9.77 -2.31
N ASP A 42 -5.03 -9.95 -1.20
CA ASP A 42 -6.48 -10.20 -1.22
C ASP A 42 -7.29 -8.89 -1.16
N ALA A 43 -6.66 -7.78 -0.74
CA ALA A 43 -7.27 -6.46 -0.84
C ALA A 43 -7.51 -6.12 -2.33
N PRO A 44 -8.71 -5.65 -2.71
CA PRO A 44 -9.05 -5.33 -4.11
C PRO A 44 -8.09 -4.36 -4.77
N PHE A 45 -7.53 -3.42 -4.02
CA PHE A 45 -6.59 -2.44 -4.53
C PHE A 45 -5.46 -2.18 -3.52
N VAL A 46 -4.21 -2.32 -3.97
CA VAL A 46 -3.00 -2.01 -3.20
C VAL A 46 -2.12 -1.09 -4.04
N LEU A 47 -1.73 0.06 -3.51
CA LEU A 47 -0.88 1.05 -4.18
C LEU A 47 0.47 1.17 -3.46
N GLN A 48 1.55 1.12 -4.24
CA GLN A 48 2.91 1.48 -3.80
C GLN A 48 3.32 2.81 -4.45
N SER A 49 3.84 3.74 -3.65
CA SER A 49 4.43 4.99 -4.14
C SER A 49 5.93 5.09 -3.86
N PHE A 50 6.58 6.09 -4.47
CA PHE A 50 7.98 6.44 -4.28
C PHE A 50 8.14 7.95 -4.07
N CYS A 51 7.51 8.47 -3.00
CA CYS A 51 7.41 9.91 -2.78
C CYS A 51 8.38 10.47 -1.73
N HIS A 52 8.89 9.65 -0.82
CA HIS A 52 9.72 10.11 0.30
C HIS A 52 11.22 10.10 -0.02
N THR A 53 11.66 9.23 -0.95
CA THR A 53 13.08 9.01 -1.24
C THR A 53 13.47 9.41 -2.67
N ALA A 54 12.51 9.83 -3.50
CA ALA A 54 12.77 10.11 -4.93
C ALA A 54 13.62 11.37 -5.20
N ALA A 55 13.59 12.38 -4.32
CA ALA A 55 14.26 13.66 -4.59
C ALA A 55 15.80 13.54 -4.59
N TYR A 56 16.36 12.80 -3.61
CA TYR A 56 17.79 12.65 -3.41
C TYR A 56 18.12 11.23 -2.95
N PRO A 57 17.99 10.22 -3.84
CA PRO A 57 18.06 8.82 -3.44
C PRO A 57 19.48 8.43 -3.03
N LYS A 58 19.58 7.77 -1.88
CA LYS A 58 20.79 7.03 -1.48
C LYS A 58 20.92 5.77 -2.34
N PRO A 59 22.11 5.13 -2.40
CA PRO A 59 22.28 3.86 -3.12
C PRO A 59 21.27 2.76 -2.70
N SER A 60 20.88 2.74 -1.41
CA SER A 60 19.82 1.85 -0.91
C SER A 60 18.45 2.12 -1.54
N ASP A 61 18.13 3.39 -1.72
CA ASP A 61 16.84 3.84 -2.25
C ASP A 61 16.76 3.50 -3.73
N VAL A 62 17.86 3.68 -4.49
CA VAL A 62 17.96 3.25 -5.89
C VAL A 62 17.70 1.75 -6.03
N SER A 63 18.28 0.92 -5.16
CA SER A 63 18.03 -0.52 -5.14
C SER A 63 16.56 -0.84 -4.81
N LEU A 64 15.96 -0.10 -3.88
CA LEU A 64 14.55 -0.24 -3.54
C LEU A 64 13.64 0.12 -4.72
N HIS A 65 13.91 1.23 -5.41
CA HIS A 65 13.17 1.69 -6.59
C HIS A 65 13.22 0.65 -7.72
N ALA A 66 14.34 -0.05 -7.86
CA ALA A 66 14.50 -1.09 -8.88
C ALA A 66 13.76 -2.40 -8.54
N THR A 67 13.54 -2.71 -7.25
CA THR A 67 13.09 -4.05 -6.81
C THR A 67 11.67 -4.07 -6.26
N LEU A 68 11.24 -3.01 -5.56
CA LEU A 68 9.94 -2.96 -4.91
C LEU A 68 8.74 -2.93 -5.89
N PRO A 69 8.79 -2.23 -7.04
CA PRO A 69 7.66 -2.25 -7.98
C PRO A 69 7.32 -3.66 -8.45
N GLY A 70 8.34 -4.46 -8.82
CA GLY A 70 8.13 -5.84 -9.25
C GLY A 70 7.55 -6.72 -8.15
N PHE A 71 7.96 -6.53 -6.89
CA PHE A 71 7.38 -7.25 -5.76
C PHE A 71 5.88 -6.98 -5.58
N ILE A 72 5.47 -5.72 -5.74
CA ILE A 72 4.08 -5.27 -5.59
C ILE A 72 3.23 -5.74 -6.77
N THR A 73 3.69 -5.56 -8.02
CA THR A 73 2.92 -5.92 -9.21
C THR A 73 2.75 -7.43 -9.38
N GLN A 74 3.77 -8.24 -9.03
CA GLN A 74 3.64 -9.71 -9.02
C GLN A 74 2.55 -10.22 -8.05
N ARG A 75 2.16 -9.42 -7.05
CA ARG A 75 1.11 -9.73 -6.08
C ARG A 75 -0.25 -9.10 -6.42
N GLY A 76 -0.38 -8.48 -7.60
CA GLY A 76 -1.59 -7.84 -8.07
C GLY A 76 -1.77 -6.38 -7.62
N GLY A 77 -0.75 -5.78 -7.01
CA GLY A 77 -0.77 -4.35 -6.65
C GLY A 77 -0.34 -3.44 -7.81
N VAL A 78 -0.56 -2.14 -7.62
CA VAL A 78 -0.10 -1.08 -8.53
C VAL A 78 1.09 -0.37 -7.90
N ALA A 79 2.13 -0.11 -8.68
CA ALA A 79 3.29 0.66 -8.24
C ALA A 79 3.44 1.91 -9.13
N LEU A 80 3.55 3.07 -8.48
CA LEU A 80 3.94 4.32 -9.15
C LEU A 80 5.44 4.32 -9.45
N HIS A 81 5.91 5.30 -10.20
CA HIS A 81 7.33 5.53 -10.45
C HIS A 81 7.90 6.58 -9.48
N PRO A 82 9.21 6.52 -9.18
CA PRO A 82 9.90 7.64 -8.54
C PRO A 82 9.68 8.93 -9.32
N GLY A 83 9.21 9.98 -8.63
CA GLY A 83 8.90 11.28 -9.25
C GLY A 83 7.42 11.49 -9.60
N ASP A 84 6.57 10.46 -9.56
CA ASP A 84 5.12 10.61 -9.80
C ASP A 84 4.41 11.44 -8.72
N GLY A 85 5.03 11.58 -7.54
CA GLY A 85 4.57 12.48 -6.48
C GLY A 85 3.94 11.77 -5.29
N VAL A 86 3.35 12.57 -4.40
CA VAL A 86 2.88 12.14 -3.07
C VAL A 86 1.78 11.08 -3.14
N ILE A 87 1.92 10.00 -2.36
CA ILE A 87 1.00 8.86 -2.34
C ILE A 87 -0.47 9.25 -2.26
N HIS A 88 -0.84 10.09 -1.29
CA HIS A 88 -2.23 10.49 -1.06
C HIS A 88 -2.85 11.26 -2.23
N THR A 89 -2.03 11.92 -3.04
CA THR A 89 -2.51 12.55 -4.28
C THR A 89 -3.04 11.47 -5.23
N TRP A 90 -2.36 10.35 -5.36
CA TRP A 90 -2.76 9.25 -6.22
C TRP A 90 -3.81 8.35 -5.57
N LEU A 91 -3.59 7.92 -4.34
CA LEU A 91 -4.45 7.00 -3.60
C LEU A 91 -5.89 7.54 -3.47
N ASN A 92 -6.04 8.83 -3.15
CA ASN A 92 -7.36 9.46 -2.99
C ASN A 92 -8.19 9.48 -4.28
N ARG A 93 -7.56 9.34 -5.45
CA ARG A 93 -8.25 9.25 -6.76
C ARG A 93 -8.70 7.83 -7.10
N MET A 94 -8.28 6.84 -6.31
CA MET A 94 -8.49 5.42 -6.56
C MET A 94 -9.37 4.75 -5.50
N GLY A 95 -9.66 5.46 -4.39
CA GLY A 95 -10.60 5.02 -3.37
C GLY A 95 -12.05 5.07 -3.88
N LEU A 96 -12.85 4.10 -3.46
CA LEU A 96 -14.30 4.10 -3.70
C LEU A 96 -15.04 4.73 -2.52
N PRO A 97 -16.07 5.58 -2.76
CA PRO A 97 -16.92 6.13 -1.71
C PRO A 97 -17.52 5.04 -0.80
N ASP A 98 -17.74 5.37 0.47
CA ASP A 98 -18.38 4.52 1.48
C ASP A 98 -17.68 3.15 1.70
N THR A 99 -16.38 3.08 1.44
CA THR A 99 -15.54 1.91 1.72
C THR A 99 -14.47 2.21 2.78
N LEU A 100 -13.84 1.15 3.31
CA LEU A 100 -12.79 1.26 4.32
C LEU A 100 -11.44 0.85 3.72
N GLY A 101 -10.42 1.65 4.02
CA GLY A 101 -9.04 1.39 3.64
C GLY A 101 -8.09 1.42 4.83
N THR A 102 -6.83 1.13 4.58
CA THR A 102 -5.71 1.32 5.52
C THR A 102 -4.42 1.59 4.74
N GLY A 103 -3.31 1.88 5.40
CA GLY A 103 -2.04 2.08 4.72
C GLY A 103 -0.84 2.14 5.65
N GLY A 104 0.31 1.68 5.14
CA GLY A 104 1.64 2.05 5.64
C GLY A 104 2.11 3.42 5.13
N ASP A 105 1.30 4.06 4.28
CA ASP A 105 0.85 5.46 4.30
C ASP A 105 -0.37 5.54 3.37
#